data_AF-A0AAD6WA54-F1
#
_entry.id   AF-A0AAD6WA54-F1
#
_cell.length_a   1.000
_cell.length_b   1.000
_cell.length_c   1.000
_cell.angle_alpha   90.00
_cell.angle_beta   90.00
_cell.angle_gamma   90.00
#
_symmetry.space_group_name_H-M   'P 1'
#
loop_
_entity.id
_entity.type
_entity.pdbx_description
1 polymer ?
#
loop_
_entity_poly.entity_id
_entity_poly.type
_entity_poly.pdbx_seq_one_letter_code
_entity_poly.pdbx_strand_id
1 'polypeptide(L)' 'MEQCNICLESLGGEEPALEQPCSHIYHPGCARRWFDDSSSCPLCRFGID' A
#
# COMPACT_ATOMS: atom_id res chain seq x y z
N MET A 1 11.70 4.91 -9.05
CA MET A 1 11.43 3.56 -8.51
C MET A 1 10.57 3.76 -7.29
N GLU A 2 9.35 3.25 -7.33
CA GLU A 2 8.44 3.34 -6.18
C GLU A 2 8.70 2.13 -5.27
N GLN A 3 8.65 2.34 -3.95
CA GLN A 3 8.89 1.30 -2.94
C GLN A 3 7.65 1.12 -2.09
N CYS A 4 7.32 -0.13 -1.75
CA CYS A 4 6.24 -0.41 -0.83
C CYS A 4 6.73 -0.12 0.59
N ASN A 5 6.16 0.89 1.25
CA ASN A 5 6.57 1.23 2.63
C ASN A 5 6.02 0.25 3.70
N ILE A 6 5.42 -0.86 3.30
CA ILE A 6 4.97 -1.93 4.21
C ILE A 6 6.07 -3.01 4.29
N CYS A 7 6.53 -3.55 3.16
CA CYS A 7 7.60 -4.56 3.12
C CYS A 7 9.00 -4.00 2.83
N LEU A 8 9.09 -2.71 2.47
CA LEU A 8 10.31 -2.00 2.06
C LEU A 8 10.96 -2.54 0.77
N GLU A 9 10.18 -3.23 -0.07
CA GLU A 9 10.63 -3.74 -1.37
C GLU A 9 10.17 -2.86 -2.53
N SER A 10 10.85 -2.96 -3.67
CA SER A 10 10.50 -2.21 -4.89
C SER A 10 9.14 -2.65 -5.44
N LEU A 11 8.31 -1.68 -5.83
CA LEU A 11 7.01 -1.89 -6.49
C LEU A 11 7.14 -2.24 -7.99
N GLY A 12 8.37 -2.32 -8.51
CA GLY A 12 8.67 -2.70 -9.89
C GLY A 12 8.96 -4.20 -9.99
N GLY A 13 7.91 -5.00 -10.14
CA GLY A 13 7.99 -6.44 -10.41
C GLY A 13 6.86 -6.88 -11.35
N GLU A 14 6.62 -8.19 -11.43
CA GLU A 14 5.51 -8.77 -12.21
C GLU A 14 4.13 -8.51 -11.58
N GLU A 15 4.10 -8.09 -10.31
CA GLU A 15 2.87 -7.87 -9.58
C GLU A 15 2.32 -6.44 -9.76
N PRO A 16 1.02 -6.28 -10.06
CA PRO A 16 0.41 -4.96 -10.20
C PRO A 16 0.37 -4.26 -8.84
N ALA A 17 0.90 -3.05 -8.79
CA ALA A 17 0.86 -2.22 -7.60
C ALA A 17 -0.55 -1.65 -7.39
N LEU A 18 -1.02 -1.58 -6.14
CA LEU A 18 -2.35 -1.09 -5.77
C LEU A 18 -2.25 0.37 -5.33
N GLU A 19 -2.82 1.27 -6.13
CA GLU A 19 -2.96 2.69 -5.77
C GLU A 19 -4.17 2.88 -4.84
N GLN A 20 -3.94 3.59 -3.73
CA GLN A 20 -4.97 3.96 -2.76
C GLN A 20 -5.62 5.30 -3.13
N PRO A 21 -6.83 5.62 -2.63
CA PRO A 21 -7.47 6.92 -2.89
C PRO A 21 -6.66 8.14 -2.45
N CYS A 22 -5.66 7.93 -1.59
CA CYS A 22 -4.68 8.94 -1.17
C CYS A 22 -3.43 9.01 -2.07
N SER A 23 -3.46 8.42 -3.28
CA SER A 23 -2.36 8.30 -4.24
C SER A 23 -1.09 7.59 -3.75
N HIS A 24 -1.19 6.84 -2.65
CA HIS A 24 -0.08 6.00 -2.19
C HIS A 24 -0.22 4.58 -2.74
N ILE A 25 0.92 4.00 -3.11
CA ILE A 25 0.95 2.73 -3.83
C ILE A 25 1.64 1.66 -2.97
N TYR A 26 1.06 0.45 -2.97
CA TYR A 26 1.52 -0.68 -2.19
C TYR A 26 1.42 -1.97 -2.99
N HIS A 27 2.16 -3.02 -2.60
CA HIS A 27 1.82 -4.35 -3.10
C HIS A 27 0.40 -4.73 -2.66
N PRO A 28 -0.40 -5.37 -3.52
CA PRO A 28 -1.79 -5.72 -3.19
C PRO A 28 -1.86 -6.64 -1.97
N GLY A 29 -0.91 -7.57 -1.83
CA GLY A 29 -0.81 -8.42 -0.64
C GLY A 29 -0.45 -7.64 0.64
N CYS A 30 0.42 -6.64 0.53
CA CYS A 30 0.80 -5.77 1.65
C CYS A 30 -0.37 -4.88 2.09
N ALA A 31 -1.01 -4.22 1.14
CA ALA A 31 -2.21 -3.42 1.37
C ALA A 31 -3.29 -4.26 2.06
N ARG A 32 -3.63 -5.42 1.49
CA ARG A 32 -4.69 -6.28 2.05
C ARG A 32 -4.40 -6.71 3.48
N ARG A 33 -3.17 -7.11 3.78
CA ARG A 33 -2.76 -7.46 5.15
C ARG A 33 -2.88 -6.28 6.11
N TRP A 34 -2.48 -5.09 5.66
CA TRP A 34 -2.56 -3.90 6.49
C TRP A 34 -4.01 -3.47 6.77
N PHE A 35 -4.87 -3.50 5.74
CA PHE A 35 -6.28 -3.11 5.86
C PHE A 35 -7.17 -4.13 6.59
N ASP A 36 -6.66 -5.34 6.86
CA ASP A 36 -7.33 -6.32 7.73
C ASP A 36 -7.33 -5.85 9.19
N ASP A 37 -6.24 -5.20 9.64
CA ASP A 37 -6.07 -4.68 11.00
C ASP A 37 -6.31 -3.17 11.12
N SER A 38 -6.07 -2.39 10.06
CA SER A 38 -6.09 -0.93 10.09
C SER A 38 -6.68 -0.32 8.82
N SER A 39 -7.82 0.36 8.93
CA SER A 39 -8.50 1.05 7.81
C SER A 39 -7.87 2.39 7.41
N SER A 40 -6.58 2.60 7.68
CA SER A 40 -5.91 3.88 7.41
C SER A 40 -4.61 3.70 6.64
N CYS A 41 -4.30 4.62 5.73
CA CYS A 41 -3.05 4.58 4.97
C CYS A 41 -1.82 4.70 5.90
N PRO A 42 -0.79 3.84 5.79
CA PRO A 42 0.37 3.89 6.67
C PRO A 42 1.25 5.14 6.47
N LEU A 43 1.19 5.80 5.30
CA LEU A 43 1.97 7.01 5.00
C LEU A 43 1.29 8.30 5.47
N CYS A 44 0.02 8.48 5.12
CA CYS A 44 -0.69 9.73 5.38
C CYS A 44 -1.83 9.62 6.38
N ARG A 45 -2.10 8.42 6.91
CA ARG A 45 -3.19 8.12 7.86
C ARG A 45 -4.58 8.45 7.32
N PHE A 46 -4.70 8.59 5.99
CA PHE A 46 -6.00 8.76 5.33
C PHE A 46 -6.86 7.53 5.61
N GLY A 47 -8.01 7.74 6.24
CA GLY A 47 -8.99 6.68 6.48
C GLY A 47 -9.65 6.27 5.17
N ILE A 48 -9.67 4.98 4.92
CA ILE A 48 -10.42 4.38 3.82
C ILE A 48 -11.78 4.02 4.42
N ASP A 49 -12.68 4.98 4.43
CA ASP A 49 -14.11 4.79 4.71
C ASP A 49 -14.86 4.53 3.40
#